data_AF-A0A3B9C302-F1
#
_entry.id   AF-A0A3B9C302-F1
#
_cell.length_a   1.000
_cell.length_b   1.000
_cell.length_c   1.000
_cell.angle_alpha   90.00
_cell.angle_beta   90.00
_cell.angle_gamma   90.00
#
_symmetry.space_group_name_H-M   'P 1'
#
loop_
_entity.id
_entity.type
_entity.pdbx_description
1 polymer ?
#
loop_
_entity_poly.entity_id
_entity_poly.type
_entity_poly.pdbx_seq_one_letter_code
_entity_poly.pdbx_strand_id
1 'polypeptide(L)'
;MLNLSELLASYPEVLRVHRSFILREYLQCKILEILFDGPYASRFCFLGGTCLRLVHNNTRFSEDLDFDNFQVTEAEFTEVSTSIRIGLELQGFQVEMKQIIRGAYHCYIKFPGLLFQQGLSGYREEKILIQLDTEPQHFSFKPESYILNRFDVTTQVLTTPLDILLAQKFTALCQRKKNKGRDFFDIVFLLSKSVKPIYAFLEMKLGVTNR
;
A
#
# COMPACT_ATOMS: atom_id res chain seq x y z
N MET A 1 -13.80 -2.07 -16.71
CA MET A 1 -13.18 -1.03 -15.88
C MET A 1 -14.27 -0.13 -15.34
N LEU A 2 -14.35 0.06 -14.01
CA LEU A 2 -15.29 1.01 -13.41
C LEU A 2 -15.01 2.42 -13.95
N ASN A 3 -16.06 3.17 -14.26
CA ASN A 3 -15.90 4.56 -14.69
C ASN A 3 -15.62 5.48 -13.48
N LEU A 4 -14.99 6.64 -13.71
CA LEU A 4 -14.65 7.56 -12.62
C LEU A 4 -15.88 7.98 -11.80
N SER A 5 -17.04 8.17 -12.43
CA SER A 5 -18.26 8.58 -11.74
C SER A 5 -18.73 7.54 -10.72
N GLU A 6 -18.66 6.25 -11.06
CA GLU A 6 -18.94 5.13 -10.15
C GLU A 6 -17.93 5.07 -9.00
N LEU A 7 -16.64 5.28 -9.28
CA LEU A 7 -15.62 5.37 -8.24
C LEU A 7 -15.94 6.51 -7.27
N LEU A 8 -16.26 7.70 -7.78
CA LEU A 8 -16.60 8.86 -6.94
C LEU A 8 -17.86 8.63 -6.11
N ALA A 9 -18.85 7.90 -6.64
CA ALA A 9 -20.09 7.59 -5.93
C ALA A 9 -19.85 6.76 -4.65
N SER A 10 -18.78 5.95 -4.63
CA SER A 10 -18.38 5.18 -3.44
C SER A 10 -17.77 6.01 -2.30
N TYR A 11 -17.50 7.31 -2.53
CA TYR A 11 -16.94 8.21 -1.51
C TYR A 11 -17.95 9.25 -1.01
N PRO A 12 -17.81 9.72 0.25
CA PRO A 12 -18.46 10.93 0.73
C PRO A 12 -18.15 12.13 -0.17
N GLU A 13 -19.14 13.01 -0.36
CA GLU A 13 -19.06 14.15 -1.27
C GLU A 13 -17.82 15.03 -1.03
N VAL A 14 -17.50 15.29 0.24
CA VAL A 14 -16.34 16.10 0.64
C VAL A 14 -14.99 15.54 0.15
N LEU A 15 -14.89 14.22 -0.08
CA LEU A 15 -13.67 13.59 -0.59
C LEU A 15 -13.63 13.49 -2.12
N ARG A 16 -14.77 13.68 -2.81
CA ARG A 16 -14.86 13.56 -4.29
C ARG A 16 -14.06 14.64 -5.02
N VAL A 17 -13.62 15.70 -4.34
CA VAL A 17 -12.68 16.67 -4.89
C VAL A 17 -11.31 16.04 -5.18
N HIS A 18 -10.91 14.99 -4.46
CA HIS A 18 -9.62 14.30 -4.60
C HIS A 18 -9.66 13.18 -5.65
N ARG A 19 -10.16 13.50 -6.85
CA ARG A 19 -10.45 12.51 -7.91
C ARG A 19 -9.24 11.66 -8.31
N SER A 20 -8.07 12.28 -8.44
CA SER A 20 -6.84 11.58 -8.80
C SER A 20 -6.38 10.58 -7.73
N PHE A 21 -6.57 10.92 -6.45
CA PHE A 21 -6.29 10.01 -5.34
C PHE A 21 -7.30 8.88 -5.24
N ILE A 22 -8.58 9.13 -5.52
CA ILE A 22 -9.61 8.09 -5.58
C ILE A 22 -9.29 7.08 -6.71
N LEU A 23 -8.94 7.58 -7.89
CA LEU A 23 -8.52 6.73 -9.00
C LEU A 23 -7.25 5.93 -8.66
N ARG A 24 -6.29 6.54 -7.96
CA ARG A 24 -5.11 5.83 -7.46
C ARG A 24 -5.46 4.75 -6.44
N GLU A 25 -6.36 5.02 -5.51
CA GLU A 25 -6.82 4.06 -4.50
C GLU A 25 -7.50 2.84 -5.15
N TYR A 26 -8.26 3.07 -6.23
CA TYR A 26 -8.80 1.99 -7.06
C TYR A 26 -7.70 1.13 -7.70
N LEU A 27 -6.69 1.76 -8.33
CA LEU A 27 -5.55 1.03 -8.92
C LEU A 27 -4.75 0.27 -7.85
N GLN A 28 -4.59 0.82 -6.65
CA GLN A 28 -3.97 0.12 -5.51
C GLN A 28 -4.77 -1.13 -5.12
N CYS A 29 -6.11 -1.05 -5.10
CA CYS A 29 -6.97 -2.22 -4.85
C CYS A 29 -6.79 -3.29 -5.93
N LYS A 30 -6.70 -2.91 -7.21
CA LYS A 30 -6.43 -3.85 -8.31
C LYS A 30 -5.07 -4.53 -8.21
N ILE A 31 -4.04 -3.80 -7.79
CA ILE A 31 -2.71 -4.38 -7.57
C ILE A 31 -2.74 -5.38 -6.40
N LEU A 32 -3.45 -5.05 -5.32
CA LEU A 32 -3.63 -5.96 -4.17
C LEU A 32 -4.39 -7.23 -4.57
N GLU A 33 -5.45 -7.12 -5.36
CA GLU A 33 -6.21 -8.24 -5.92
C GLU A 33 -5.29 -9.20 -6.69
N ILE A 34 -4.56 -8.67 -7.67
CA ILE A 34 -3.67 -9.51 -8.51
C ILE A 34 -2.55 -10.16 -7.68
N LEU A 35 -2.00 -9.45 -6.69
CA LEU A 35 -0.95 -9.98 -5.82
C LEU A 35 -1.47 -11.11 -4.92
N PHE A 36 -2.59 -10.87 -4.23
CA PHE A 36 -3.09 -11.79 -3.20
C PHE A 36 -3.92 -12.95 -3.75
N ASP A 37 -4.40 -12.86 -4.99
CA ASP A 37 -4.97 -14.00 -5.71
C ASP A 37 -3.87 -14.84 -6.41
N GLY A 38 -2.62 -14.36 -6.40
CA GLY A 38 -1.46 -15.02 -6.99
C GLY A 38 -0.80 -16.08 -6.09
N PRO A 39 0.09 -16.91 -6.65
CA PRO A 39 0.72 -18.02 -5.94
C PRO A 39 1.64 -17.60 -4.78
N TYR A 40 2.09 -16.34 -4.77
CA TYR A 40 3.00 -15.81 -3.76
C TYR A 40 2.31 -15.03 -2.64
N ALA A 41 0.98 -15.00 -2.59
CA ALA A 41 0.19 -14.22 -1.63
C ALA A 41 0.63 -14.40 -0.16
N SER A 42 0.92 -15.65 0.24
CA SER A 42 1.36 -15.99 1.60
C SER A 42 2.74 -15.44 1.98
N ARG A 43 3.51 -14.95 1.01
CA ARG A 43 4.85 -14.40 1.21
C ARG A 43 4.89 -12.89 1.45
N PHE A 44 3.76 -12.21 1.27
CA PHE A 44 3.63 -10.76 1.43
C PHE A 44 2.65 -10.44 2.56
N CYS A 45 2.97 -9.42 3.35
CA CYS A 45 2.13 -8.91 4.40
C CYS A 45 1.99 -7.39 4.26
N PHE A 46 0.78 -6.93 3.96
CA PHE A 46 0.47 -5.55 3.65
C PHE A 46 0.60 -4.65 4.88
N LEU A 47 1.34 -3.56 4.75
CA LEU A 47 1.63 -2.62 5.84
C LEU A 47 1.62 -1.16 5.37
N GLY A 48 2.03 -0.27 6.28
CA GLY A 48 2.27 1.13 5.93
C GLY A 48 0.99 1.98 5.86
N GLY A 49 1.11 3.14 5.22
CA GLY A 49 0.04 4.15 5.22
C GLY A 49 -1.21 3.71 4.45
N THR A 50 -1.02 2.97 3.36
CA THR A 50 -2.12 2.52 2.51
C THR A 50 -2.88 1.35 3.15
N CYS A 51 -2.20 0.50 3.92
CA CYS A 51 -2.86 -0.49 4.78
C CYS A 51 -3.75 0.21 5.82
N LEU A 52 -3.23 1.23 6.53
CA LEU A 52 -4.05 2.01 7.46
C LEU A 52 -5.28 2.64 6.79
N ARG A 53 -5.14 3.13 5.55
CA ARG A 53 -6.23 3.70 4.75
C ARG A 53 -7.28 2.66 4.36
N LEU A 54 -6.87 1.61 3.67
CA LEU A 54 -7.79 0.64 3.05
C LEU A 54 -8.42 -0.33 4.04
N VAL A 55 -7.62 -0.82 4.99
CA VAL A 55 -7.98 -1.89 5.94
C VAL A 55 -8.57 -1.30 7.22
N HIS A 56 -7.97 -0.20 7.70
CA HIS A 56 -8.33 0.36 8.99
C HIS A 56 -9.11 1.68 8.90
N ASN A 57 -9.48 2.14 7.71
CA ASN A 57 -10.28 3.35 7.48
C ASN A 57 -9.62 4.64 7.99
N ASN A 58 -8.30 4.77 7.82
CA ASN A 58 -7.61 6.05 8.00
C ASN A 58 -8.15 7.09 7.00
N THR A 59 -8.27 8.35 7.41
CA THR A 59 -8.96 9.39 6.63
C THR A 59 -8.10 10.03 5.55
N ARG A 60 -6.76 9.98 5.67
CA ARG A 60 -5.85 10.52 4.64
C ARG A 60 -5.62 9.52 3.52
N PHE A 61 -5.49 10.02 2.29
CA PHE A 61 -5.00 9.21 1.16
C PHE A 61 -3.52 8.84 1.36
N SER A 62 -3.10 7.79 0.64
CA SER A 62 -1.75 7.26 0.64
C SER A 62 -1.42 6.76 -0.76
N GLU A 63 -0.15 6.85 -1.19
CA GLU A 63 0.23 6.70 -2.60
C GLU A 63 0.97 5.39 -2.91
N ASP A 64 1.71 4.87 -1.94
CA ASP A 64 2.59 3.71 -2.09
C ASP A 64 1.92 2.42 -1.58
N LEU A 65 2.37 1.25 -2.00
CA LEU A 65 2.00 -0.04 -1.45
C LEU A 65 3.22 -0.66 -0.77
N ASP A 66 3.18 -0.77 0.55
CA ASP A 66 4.29 -1.27 1.36
C ASP A 66 4.01 -2.68 1.89
N PHE A 67 4.99 -3.57 1.84
CA PHE A 67 4.87 -4.95 2.32
C PHE A 67 6.07 -5.40 3.15
N ASP A 68 5.80 -6.07 4.27
CA ASP A 68 6.77 -7.00 4.85
C ASP A 68 6.75 -8.26 3.99
N ASN A 69 7.92 -8.84 3.69
CA ASN A 69 7.99 -10.10 2.97
C ASN A 69 8.67 -11.21 3.77
N PHE A 70 8.19 -12.42 3.54
CA PHE A 70 8.65 -13.63 4.20
C PHE A 70 9.57 -14.40 3.24
N GLN A 71 10.79 -13.87 3.08
CA GLN A 71 11.90 -14.46 2.30
C GLN A 71 11.70 -14.49 0.78
N VAL A 72 10.91 -13.56 0.23
CA VAL A 72 10.67 -13.48 -1.22
C VAL A 72 12.01 -13.36 -1.95
N THR A 73 12.24 -14.23 -2.93
CA THR A 73 13.45 -14.19 -3.76
C THR A 73 13.30 -13.18 -4.89
N GLU A 74 14.42 -12.75 -5.49
CA GLU A 74 14.41 -11.83 -6.64
C GLU A 74 13.63 -12.40 -7.84
N ALA A 75 13.73 -13.72 -8.07
CA ALA A 75 13.00 -14.41 -9.12
C ALA A 75 11.48 -14.35 -8.88
N GLU A 76 11.03 -14.68 -7.67
CA GLU A 76 9.61 -14.63 -7.32
C GLU A 76 9.07 -13.20 -7.36
N PHE A 77 9.86 -12.21 -6.92
CA PHE A 77 9.46 -10.81 -7.06
C PHE A 77 9.32 -10.39 -8.53
N THR A 78 10.20 -10.89 -9.40
CA THR A 78 10.10 -10.69 -10.85
C THR A 78 8.82 -11.32 -11.41
N GLU A 79 8.46 -12.52 -10.98
CA GLU A 79 7.22 -13.20 -11.37
C GLU A 79 5.97 -12.47 -10.87
N VAL A 80 5.97 -12.01 -9.61
CA VAL A 80 4.91 -11.18 -9.02
C VAL A 80 4.70 -9.91 -9.84
N SER A 81 5.77 -9.16 -10.12
CA SER A 81 5.67 -7.92 -10.89
C SER A 81 5.19 -8.17 -12.33
N THR A 82 5.59 -9.29 -12.94
CA THR A 82 5.12 -9.70 -14.26
C THR A 82 3.63 -10.04 -14.24
N SER A 83 3.17 -10.74 -13.20
CA SER A 83 1.76 -11.08 -13.01
C SER A 83 0.90 -9.84 -12.80
N ILE A 84 1.39 -8.88 -12.00
CA ILE A 84 0.74 -7.56 -11.82
C ILE A 84 0.62 -6.83 -13.16
N ARG A 85 1.70 -6.79 -13.96
CA ARG A 85 1.68 -6.17 -15.29
C ARG A 85 0.61 -6.78 -16.18
N ILE A 86 0.63 -8.11 -16.32
CA ILE A 86 -0.29 -8.86 -17.18
C ILE A 86 -1.74 -8.69 -16.70
N GLY A 87 -1.99 -8.81 -15.39
CA GLY A 87 -3.32 -8.67 -14.81
C GLY A 87 -3.91 -7.28 -15.05
N LEU A 88 -3.10 -6.22 -14.92
CA LEU A 88 -3.53 -4.86 -15.22
C LEU A 88 -3.77 -4.63 -16.73
N GLU A 89 -2.90 -5.15 -17.60
CA GLU A 89 -3.08 -5.06 -19.06
C GLU A 89 -4.33 -5.79 -19.54
N LEU A 90 -4.65 -6.95 -18.97
CA LEU A 90 -5.88 -7.70 -19.25
C LEU A 90 -7.14 -6.93 -18.83
N GLN A 91 -7.03 -6.05 -17.83
CA GLN A 91 -8.12 -5.15 -17.43
C GLN A 91 -8.22 -3.89 -18.34
N GLY A 92 -7.35 -3.77 -19.34
CA GLY A 92 -7.34 -2.69 -20.33
C GLY A 92 -6.47 -1.50 -19.95
N PHE A 93 -5.64 -1.60 -18.91
CA PHE A 93 -4.71 -0.53 -18.56
C PHE A 93 -3.46 -0.57 -19.44
N GLN A 94 -3.01 0.60 -19.88
CA GLN A 94 -1.64 0.76 -20.35
C GLN A 94 -0.72 0.88 -19.12
N VAL A 95 0.31 0.04 -19.03
CA VAL A 95 1.20 -0.02 -17.86
C VAL A 95 2.66 0.04 -18.30
N GLU A 96 3.45 0.88 -17.64
CA GLU A 96 4.91 0.84 -17.70
C GLU A 96 5.44 0.39 -16.33
N MET A 97 6.31 -0.63 -16.29
CA MET A 97 6.87 -1.14 -15.03
C MET A 97 8.39 -1.11 -15.02
N LYS A 98 8.95 -0.78 -13.86
CA LYS A 98 10.40 -0.84 -13.61
C LYS A 98 10.67 -1.43 -12.25
N GLN A 99 11.52 -2.46 -12.20
CA GLN A 99 11.99 -3.04 -10.95
C GLN A 99 13.35 -2.45 -10.54
N ILE A 100 13.57 -2.30 -9.23
CA ILE A 100 14.87 -1.98 -8.64
C ILE A 100 15.03 -2.87 -7.41
N ILE A 101 16.03 -3.74 -7.44
CA ILE A 101 16.32 -4.72 -6.39
C ILE A 101 17.67 -4.36 -5.78
N ARG A 102 17.67 -3.75 -4.59
CA ARG A 102 18.88 -3.33 -3.86
C ARG A 102 18.64 -3.39 -2.35
N GLY A 103 18.71 -4.59 -1.77
CA GLY A 103 18.30 -4.84 -0.39
C GLY A 103 16.78 -4.90 -0.28
N ALA A 104 16.12 -3.75 -0.32
CA ALA A 104 14.69 -3.66 -0.52
C ALA A 104 14.33 -3.85 -2.00
N TYR A 105 13.14 -4.40 -2.26
CA TYR A 105 12.65 -4.62 -3.60
C TYR A 105 11.59 -3.58 -3.92
N HIS A 106 11.78 -2.91 -5.05
CA HIS A 106 10.93 -1.82 -5.50
C HIS A 106 10.37 -2.13 -6.88
N CYS A 107 9.09 -1.89 -7.07
CA CYS A 107 8.45 -1.93 -8.38
C CYS A 107 7.68 -0.63 -8.62
N TYR A 108 8.11 0.13 -9.63
CA TYR A 108 7.46 1.36 -10.05
C TYR A 108 6.45 1.04 -11.13
N ILE A 109 5.17 1.20 -10.83
CA ILE A 109 4.04 0.89 -11.72
C ILE A 109 3.43 2.21 -12.19
N LYS A 110 3.53 2.49 -13.48
CA LYS A 110 3.06 3.76 -14.06
C LYS A 110 1.91 3.52 -15.02
N PHE A 111 0.90 4.38 -14.92
CA PHE A 111 -0.29 4.40 -15.78
C PHE A 111 -0.27 5.68 -16.64
N PRO A 112 0.40 5.66 -17.81
CA PRO A 112 0.50 6.83 -18.68
C PRO A 112 -0.86 7.21 -19.29
N GLY A 113 -1.13 8.51 -19.40
CA GLY A 113 -2.30 9.04 -20.11
C GLY A 113 -3.65 8.78 -19.43
N LEU A 114 -3.69 7.99 -18.35
CA LEU A 114 -4.93 7.64 -17.66
C LEU A 114 -5.62 8.86 -17.04
N LEU A 115 -4.87 9.81 -16.47
CA LEU A 115 -5.43 11.06 -15.96
C LEU A 115 -6.07 11.90 -17.07
N PHE A 116 -5.42 11.98 -18.23
CA PHE A 116 -5.96 12.70 -19.40
C PHE A 116 -7.23 12.03 -19.93
N GLN A 117 -7.23 10.70 -20.08
CA GLN A 117 -8.40 9.94 -20.53
C GLN A 117 -9.62 10.11 -19.62
N GLN A 118 -9.39 10.28 -18.32
CA GLN A 118 -10.45 10.51 -17.32
C GLN A 118 -10.82 12.00 -17.15
N GLY A 119 -10.24 12.91 -17.96
CA GLY A 119 -10.48 14.35 -17.86
C GLY A 119 -9.95 14.98 -16.57
N LEU A 120 -8.98 14.35 -15.91
CA LEU A 120 -8.36 14.80 -14.66
C LEU A 120 -7.09 15.61 -14.88
N SER A 121 -6.52 15.57 -16.08
CA SER A 121 -5.36 16.37 -16.48
C SER A 121 -5.52 16.86 -17.91
N GLY A 122 -5.02 18.07 -18.18
CA GLY A 122 -4.87 18.61 -19.53
C GLY A 122 -3.63 18.09 -20.27
N TYR A 123 -2.75 17.37 -19.57
CA TYR A 123 -1.46 16.88 -20.08
C TYR A 123 -1.52 15.37 -20.31
N ARG A 124 -1.26 14.93 -21.54
CA ARG A 124 -1.35 13.50 -21.91
C ARG A 124 -0.21 12.67 -21.31
N GLU A 125 0.91 13.31 -21.03
CA GLU A 125 2.13 12.74 -20.48
C GLU A 125 2.07 12.54 -18.96
N GLU A 126 1.11 13.14 -18.26
CA GLU A 126 0.96 12.97 -16.82
C GLU A 126 0.61 11.51 -16.49
N LYS A 127 1.32 10.94 -15.52
CA LYS A 127 1.22 9.52 -15.15
C LYS A 127 0.82 9.38 -13.69
N ILE A 128 -0.03 8.41 -13.41
CA ILE A 128 -0.17 7.89 -12.05
C ILE A 128 1.01 6.93 -11.81
N LEU A 129 1.78 7.16 -10.74
CA LEU A 129 2.86 6.26 -10.30
C LEU A 129 2.49 5.61 -8.98
N ILE A 130 2.31 4.29 -8.94
CA ILE A 130 2.22 3.53 -7.71
C ILE A 130 3.55 2.83 -7.50
N GLN A 131 4.15 3.04 -6.33
CA GLN A 131 5.35 2.34 -5.92
C GLN A 131 4.95 1.16 -5.04
N LEU A 132 5.31 -0.06 -5.46
CA LEU A 132 5.21 -1.26 -4.65
C LEU A 132 6.58 -1.53 -4.04
N ASP A 133 6.65 -1.43 -2.72
CA ASP A 133 7.87 -1.63 -1.95
C ASP A 133 7.73 -2.83 -1.04
N THR A 134 8.78 -3.65 -0.99
CA THR A 134 8.85 -4.71 0.01
C THR A 134 10.23 -4.87 0.61
N GLU A 135 10.25 -5.05 1.92
CA GLU A 135 11.47 -5.26 2.70
C GLU A 135 11.15 -6.14 3.91
N PRO A 136 11.94 -7.22 4.16
CA PRO A 136 11.73 -8.06 5.33
C PRO A 136 11.98 -7.25 6.61
N GLN A 137 10.96 -7.17 7.48
CA GLN A 137 11.08 -6.46 8.76
C GLN A 137 11.85 -7.26 9.82
N HIS A 138 12.08 -8.56 9.57
CA HIS A 138 12.79 -9.49 10.44
C HIS A 138 12.21 -9.58 11.85
N PHE A 139 10.89 -9.38 11.98
CA PHE A 139 10.16 -9.57 13.23
C PHE A 139 9.17 -10.73 13.05
N SER A 140 9.15 -11.66 13.99
CA SER A 140 8.20 -12.78 13.93
C SER A 140 6.85 -12.36 14.50
N PHE A 141 5.79 -12.50 13.70
CA PHE A 141 4.42 -12.26 14.11
C PHE A 141 3.46 -13.08 13.24
N LYS A 142 2.20 -13.16 13.67
CA LYS A 142 1.13 -13.76 12.86
C LYS A 142 0.42 -12.65 12.09
N PRO A 143 0.43 -12.66 10.74
CA PRO A 143 -0.37 -11.74 9.95
C PRO A 143 -1.87 -11.88 10.25
N GLU A 144 -2.59 -10.77 10.17
CA GLU A 144 -4.06 -10.76 10.20
C GLU A 144 -4.61 -10.99 8.79
N SER A 145 -5.73 -11.70 8.68
CA SER A 145 -6.44 -11.86 7.41
C SER A 145 -7.58 -10.84 7.33
N TYR A 146 -7.70 -10.15 6.21
CA TYR A 146 -8.73 -9.16 5.97
C TYR A 146 -9.34 -9.33 4.58
N ILE A 147 -10.67 -9.32 4.47
CA ILE A 147 -11.35 -9.31 3.18
C ILE A 147 -11.44 -7.86 2.70
N LEU A 148 -10.61 -7.50 1.73
CA LEU A 148 -10.69 -6.22 1.03
C LEU A 148 -11.87 -6.27 0.05
N ASN A 149 -12.98 -5.65 0.44
CA ASN A 149 -14.14 -5.45 -0.42
C ASN A 149 -14.35 -3.96 -0.67
N ARG A 150 -13.87 -3.47 -1.82
CA ARG A 150 -13.99 -2.07 -2.25
C ARG A 150 -14.11 -2.00 -3.76
N PHE A 151 -14.94 -1.10 -4.27
CA PHE A 151 -15.19 -0.96 -5.70
C PHE A 151 -15.73 -2.28 -6.29
N ASP A 152 -15.07 -2.80 -7.32
CA ASP A 152 -15.29 -4.12 -7.91
C ASP A 152 -14.22 -5.15 -7.47
N VAL A 153 -13.46 -4.86 -6.41
CA VAL A 153 -12.40 -5.73 -5.86
C VAL A 153 -12.90 -6.45 -4.62
N THR A 154 -12.79 -7.77 -4.62
CA THR A 154 -13.02 -8.62 -3.45
C THR A 154 -11.91 -9.66 -3.36
N THR A 155 -10.92 -9.43 -2.49
CA THR A 155 -9.79 -10.35 -2.28
C THR A 155 -9.46 -10.45 -0.79
N GLN A 156 -8.84 -11.56 -0.38
CA GLN A 156 -8.33 -11.73 0.98
C GLN A 156 -6.87 -11.30 1.04
N VAL A 157 -6.56 -10.27 1.84
CA VAL A 157 -5.19 -9.77 2.04
C VAL A 157 -4.65 -10.16 3.40
N LEU A 158 -3.34 -10.42 3.47
CA LEU A 158 -2.63 -10.55 4.75
C LEU A 158 -2.10 -9.19 5.18
N THR A 159 -2.36 -8.79 6.41
CA THR A 159 -2.04 -7.45 6.93
C THR A 159 -1.22 -7.51 8.21
N THR A 160 -0.36 -6.51 8.39
CA THR A 160 0.41 -6.35 9.63
C THR A 160 -0.49 -5.85 10.76
N PRO A 161 -0.50 -6.51 11.94
CA PRO A 161 -1.24 -6.06 13.12
C PRO A 161 -1.01 -4.58 13.50
N LEU A 162 -2.03 -3.92 14.03
CA LEU A 162 -2.02 -2.48 14.35
C LEU A 162 -0.94 -2.09 15.36
N ASP A 163 -0.63 -2.93 16.34
CA ASP A 163 0.40 -2.71 17.36
C ASP A 163 1.81 -2.69 16.74
N ILE A 164 2.07 -3.54 15.75
CA ILE A 164 3.29 -3.55 14.95
C ILE A 164 3.32 -2.35 14.02
N LEU A 165 2.21 -2.00 13.35
CA LEU A 165 2.14 -0.78 12.54
C LEU A 165 2.47 0.47 13.36
N LEU A 166 1.97 0.58 14.60
CA LEU A 166 2.31 1.69 15.49
C LEU A 166 3.79 1.69 15.87
N ALA A 167 4.35 0.52 16.22
CA ALA A 167 5.77 0.40 16.51
C ALA A 167 6.65 0.79 15.30
N GLN A 168 6.29 0.38 14.09
CA GLN A 168 6.96 0.76 12.84
C GLN A 168 6.91 2.28 12.61
N LYS A 169 5.78 2.94 12.92
CA LYS A 169 5.67 4.40 12.80
C LYS A 169 6.58 5.12 13.80
N PHE A 170 6.68 4.65 15.03
CA PHE A 170 7.65 5.18 16.00
C PHE A 170 9.09 4.96 15.55
N THR A 171 9.42 3.77 15.05
CA THR A 171 10.75 3.49 14.47
C THR A 171 11.08 4.45 13.33
N ALA A 172 10.16 4.66 12.40
CA ALA A 172 10.34 5.61 11.30
C ALA A 172 10.53 7.05 11.81
N LEU A 173 9.78 7.46 12.83
CA LEU A 173 9.90 8.78 13.46
C LEU A 173 11.29 8.99 14.07
N CYS A 174 11.82 7.99 14.77
CA CYS A 174 13.09 8.09 15.47
C CYS A 174 14.31 7.98 14.54
N GLN A 175 14.22 7.19 13.46
CA GLN A 175 15.36 6.90 12.58
C GLN A 175 15.46 7.82 11.35
N ARG A 176 14.38 8.48 10.93
CA ARG A 176 14.43 9.37 9.76
C ARG A 176 15.21 10.63 10.07
N LYS A 177 16.11 11.02 9.15
CA LYS A 177 16.82 12.31 9.22
C LYS A 177 15.88 13.53 9.22
N LYS A 178 14.72 13.40 8.57
CA LYS A 178 13.67 14.42 8.51
C LYS A 178 12.32 13.75 8.71
N ASN A 179 11.58 14.21 9.71
CA ASN A 179 10.24 13.69 10.00
C ASN A 179 9.27 14.08 8.89
N LYS A 180 8.31 13.18 8.57
CA LYS A 180 7.25 13.46 7.60
C LYS A 180 5.93 13.63 8.34
N GLY A 181 5.16 14.67 8.01
CA GLY A 181 3.88 14.95 8.68
C GLY A 181 2.90 13.77 8.66
N ARG A 182 2.94 12.95 7.61
CA ARG A 182 2.13 11.72 7.50
C ARG A 182 2.42 10.67 8.59
N ASP A 183 3.64 10.60 9.11
CA ASP A 183 3.98 9.65 10.17
C ASP A 183 3.29 10.05 11.48
N PHE A 184 3.31 11.34 11.82
CA PHE A 184 2.58 11.87 12.97
C PHE A 184 1.07 11.67 12.84
N PHE A 185 0.51 11.92 11.65
CA PHE A 185 -0.91 11.70 11.38
C PHE A 185 -1.31 10.25 11.66
N ASP A 186 -0.52 9.30 11.15
CA ASP A 186 -0.78 7.86 11.35
C ASP A 186 -0.63 7.45 12.82
N ILE A 187 0.36 8.00 13.53
CA ILE A 187 0.55 7.75 14.97
C ILE A 187 -0.68 8.23 15.75
N VAL A 188 -1.14 9.46 15.52
CA VAL A 188 -2.33 10.01 16.20
C VAL A 188 -3.57 9.16 15.88
N PHE A 189 -3.73 8.73 14.62
CA PHE A 189 -4.81 7.84 14.21
C PHE A 189 -4.77 6.47 14.92
N LEU A 190 -3.59 5.89 15.10
CA LEU A 190 -3.42 4.61 15.79
C LEU A 190 -3.67 4.75 17.30
N LEU A 191 -3.14 5.81 17.91
CA LEU A 191 -3.34 6.09 19.33
C LEU A 191 -4.80 6.44 19.66
N SER A 192 -5.53 7.12 18.77
CA SER A 192 -6.96 7.39 18.98
C SER A 192 -7.82 6.11 19.00
N LYS A 193 -7.30 5.02 18.44
CA LYS A 193 -7.89 3.67 18.54
C LYS A 193 -7.41 2.88 19.76
N SER A 194 -6.74 3.53 20.72
CA SER A 194 -6.17 2.90 21.92
C SER A 194 -5.17 1.77 21.62
N VAL A 195 -4.54 1.80 20.44
CA VAL A 195 -3.48 0.84 20.08
C VAL A 195 -2.25 1.11 20.93
N LYS A 196 -1.64 0.04 21.45
CA LYS A 196 -0.34 0.10 22.14
C LYS A 196 0.73 -0.48 21.22
N PRO A 197 1.92 0.11 21.14
CA PRO A 197 2.98 -0.45 20.31
C PRO A 197 3.46 -1.78 20.89
N ILE A 198 3.86 -2.70 20.02
CA ILE A 198 4.57 -3.89 20.46
C ILE A 198 6.02 -3.54 20.84
N TYR A 199 6.29 -3.47 22.15
CA TYR A 199 7.61 -3.06 22.64
C TYR A 199 8.73 -4.01 22.22
N ALA A 200 8.46 -5.31 22.03
CA ALA A 200 9.46 -6.24 21.49
C ALA A 200 9.99 -5.80 20.11
N PHE A 201 9.14 -5.21 19.26
CA PHE A 201 9.57 -4.64 17.98
C PHE A 201 10.41 -3.38 18.18
N LEU A 202 9.99 -2.50 19.10
CA LEU A 202 10.73 -1.27 19.41
C LEU A 202 12.10 -1.57 20.05
N GLU A 203 12.19 -2.57 20.91
CA GLU A 203 13.44 -3.04 21.48
C GLU A 203 14.36 -3.56 20.38
N MET A 204 13.85 -4.40 19.48
CA MET A 204 14.61 -4.93 18.35
C MET A 204 15.13 -3.84 17.40
N LYS A 205 14.33 -2.81 17.10
CA LYS A 205 14.68 -1.78 16.11
C LYS A 205 15.37 -0.54 16.68
N LEU A 206 15.07 -0.18 17.93
CA LEU A 206 15.50 1.08 18.58
C LEU A 206 16.18 0.87 19.94
N GLY A 207 16.14 -0.33 20.52
CA GLY A 207 16.60 -0.57 21.90
C GLY A 207 15.68 0.04 22.97
N VAL A 208 14.43 0.40 22.63
CA VAL A 208 13.48 1.02 23.56
C VAL A 208 12.62 -0.05 24.24
N THR A 209 12.62 -0.07 25.57
CA THR A 209 11.81 -0.98 26.40
C THR A 209 10.73 -0.22 27.17
N ASN A 210 9.76 -0.93 27.75
CA ASN A 210 8.65 -0.38 28.55
C ASN A 210 8.93 -0.35 30.07
N ARG A 211 10.21 -0.40 30.47
CA ARG A 211 10.63 -0.43 31.87
C ARG A 211 10.74 0.97 32.47
#